data_AF-A0A958BJ69-F1
#
_entry.id   AF-A0A958BJ69-F1
#
_cell.length_a   1.000
_cell.length_b   1.000
_cell.length_c   1.000
_cell.angle_alpha   90.00
_cell.angle_beta   90.00
_cell.angle_gamma   90.00
#
_symmetry.space_group_name_H-M   'P 1'
#
loop_
_entity.id
_entity.type
_entity.pdbx_description
1 polymer ?
#
loop_
_entity_poly.entity_id
_entity_poly.type
_entity_poly.pdbx_seq_one_letter_code
_entity_poly.pdbx_strand_id
1 'polypeptide(L)'
;MSFNPKGVQYRVVTFTEFADDDENDNQDVEVEFETGERFGATFFTVGNLLHLMEKDKKTGECGAGLYFWASYPIFVQRLTKEVIEATVRKLIDEEEFLRAFESFPDRPKHIDAATLELSEILNEWHPTYSDNGEVHEWHAFSPIVLGMLTAGATSEDELTEYLDDVEPMVMEQPRQPNHNREFAKRLLDWWLNLDEDRIAALLGELEAVGASSSENGNG
;
A
#
# COMPACT_ATOMS: atom_id res chain seq x y z
N MET A 1 -14.42 13.99 19.56
CA MET A 1 -14.41 12.96 20.62
C MET A 1 -13.27 12.03 20.31
N SER A 2 -12.44 11.65 21.29
CA SER A 2 -11.41 10.63 21.07
C SER A 2 -12.11 9.28 20.86
N PHE A 3 -11.78 8.58 19.78
CA PHE A 3 -12.26 7.23 19.51
C PHE A 3 -11.92 6.28 20.67
N ASN A 4 -12.84 5.37 21.03
CA ASN A 4 -12.62 4.34 22.05
C ASN A 4 -12.91 2.97 21.44
N PRO A 5 -11.88 2.12 21.24
CA PRO A 5 -12.06 0.82 20.57
C PRO A 5 -12.78 -0.22 21.43
N LYS A 6 -12.89 -0.02 22.74
CA LYS A 6 -13.39 -1.05 23.67
C LYS A 6 -14.88 -1.32 23.46
N GLY A 7 -15.20 -2.57 23.13
CA GLY A 7 -16.57 -3.02 22.87
C GLY A 7 -17.09 -2.71 21.46
N VAL A 8 -16.26 -2.11 20.61
CA VAL A 8 -16.57 -1.91 19.18
C VAL A 8 -16.15 -3.15 18.41
N GLN A 9 -16.99 -3.63 17.51
CA GLN A 9 -16.62 -4.74 16.62
C GLN A 9 -15.60 -4.27 15.59
N TYR A 10 -14.70 -5.18 15.21
CA TYR A 10 -13.63 -4.90 14.26
C TYR A 10 -13.28 -6.16 13.46
N ARG A 11 -12.58 -5.96 12.34
CA ARG A 11 -11.89 -7.02 11.60
C ARG A 11 -10.42 -6.70 11.44
N VAL A 12 -9.61 -7.75 11.34
CA VAL A 12 -8.18 -7.66 11.03
C VAL A 12 -8.00 -7.97 9.55
N VAL A 13 -7.30 -7.10 8.85
CA VAL A 13 -7.00 -7.19 7.42
C VAL A 13 -5.47 -7.19 7.25
N THR A 14 -4.96 -8.03 6.36
CA THR A 14 -3.55 -8.02 5.95
C THR A 14 -3.47 -7.52 4.51
N PHE A 15 -2.42 -6.77 4.18
CA PHE A 15 -2.21 -6.26 2.82
C PHE A 15 -1.71 -7.33 1.85
N THR A 16 -1.10 -8.38 2.39
CA THR A 16 -0.60 -9.54 1.66
C THR A 16 -1.21 -10.82 2.22
N GLU A 17 -1.02 -11.92 1.51
CA GLU A 17 -1.16 -13.25 2.13
C GLU A 17 -0.19 -13.36 3.31
N PHE A 18 -0.57 -14.18 4.31
CA PHE A 18 0.30 -14.41 5.46
C PHE A 18 1.64 -15.00 5.02
N ALA A 19 2.71 -14.51 5.65
CA ALA A 19 4.05 -15.02 5.46
C ALA A 19 4.13 -16.56 5.52
N ASP A 20 4.87 -17.15 4.58
CA ASP A 20 5.17 -18.59 4.58
C ASP A 20 6.05 -18.99 5.77
N ASP A 21 6.90 -18.07 6.26
CA ASP A 21 7.75 -18.25 7.45
C ASP A 21 7.15 -17.52 8.65
N ASP A 22 6.36 -18.25 9.45
CA ASP A 22 5.71 -17.66 10.61
C ASP A 22 6.64 -17.37 11.80
N GLU A 23 7.94 -17.67 11.72
CA GLU A 23 8.93 -17.45 12.79
C GLU A 23 9.98 -16.37 12.46
N ASN A 24 10.12 -15.99 11.18
CA ASN A 24 11.16 -15.05 10.73
C ASN A 24 10.68 -14.05 9.64
N ASP A 25 9.46 -13.53 9.77
CA ASP A 25 8.93 -12.52 8.84
C ASP A 25 8.33 -11.29 9.55
N ASN A 26 7.79 -10.36 8.75
CA ASN A 26 6.94 -9.25 9.14
C ASN A 26 5.60 -9.25 8.36
N GLN A 27 4.58 -8.59 8.90
CA GLN A 27 3.27 -8.47 8.26
C GLN A 27 2.64 -7.12 8.59
N ASP A 28 2.26 -6.37 7.56
CA ASP A 28 1.44 -5.18 7.74
C ASP A 28 -0.01 -5.57 8.03
N VAL A 29 -0.53 -5.00 9.11
CA VAL A 29 -1.85 -5.31 9.66
C VAL A 29 -2.67 -4.04 9.78
N GLU A 30 -3.89 -4.12 9.27
CA GLU A 30 -4.92 -3.11 9.43
C GLU A 30 -6.05 -3.62 10.32
N VAL A 31 -6.54 -2.76 11.21
CA VAL A 31 -7.72 -3.00 12.04
C VAL A 31 -8.81 -2.01 11.65
N GLU A 32 -9.89 -2.54 11.12
CA GLU A 32 -11.05 -1.76 10.67
C GLU A 32 -12.21 -1.96 11.65
N PHE A 33 -12.65 -0.87 12.27
CA PHE A 33 -13.79 -0.87 13.18
C PHE A 33 -15.10 -0.65 12.42
N GLU A 34 -16.21 -1.21 12.91
CA GLU A 34 -17.55 -1.01 12.28
C GLU A 34 -18.00 0.45 12.24
N THR A 35 -17.45 1.29 13.11
CA THR A 35 -17.67 2.74 13.14
C THR A 35 -16.92 3.49 12.03
N GLY A 36 -16.01 2.81 11.34
CA GLY A 36 -15.29 3.27 10.15
C GLY A 36 -13.88 3.78 10.42
N GLU A 37 -13.44 3.87 11.68
CA GLU A 37 -12.05 4.15 12.01
C GLU A 37 -11.14 2.98 11.63
N ARG A 38 -9.97 3.32 11.08
CA ARG A 38 -8.99 2.37 10.56
C ARG A 38 -7.63 2.66 11.17
N PHE A 39 -6.93 1.59 11.51
CA PHE A 39 -5.65 1.68 12.22
C PHE A 39 -4.63 0.71 11.65
N GLY A 40 -3.37 1.13 11.51
CA GLY A 40 -2.29 0.33 10.95
C GLY A 40 -1.12 0.12 11.91
N ALA A 41 -0.51 -1.05 11.82
CA ALA A 41 0.77 -1.36 12.45
C ALA A 41 1.47 -2.49 11.69
N THR A 42 2.80 -2.56 11.80
CA THR A 42 3.57 -3.69 11.26
C THR A 42 3.94 -4.66 12.37
N PHE A 43 3.53 -5.91 12.21
CA PHE A 43 3.87 -6.99 13.12
C PHE A 43 5.18 -7.63 12.67
N PHE A 44 6.12 -7.82 13.60
CA PHE A 44 7.39 -8.48 13.36
C PHE A 44 7.51 -9.70 14.25
N THR A 45 8.04 -10.79 13.74
CA THR A 45 8.53 -11.85 14.62
C THR A 45 9.80 -11.41 15.35
N VAL A 46 10.02 -11.92 16.56
CA VAL A 46 11.30 -11.73 17.25
C VAL A 46 12.46 -12.33 16.42
N GLY A 47 12.22 -13.42 15.68
CA GLY A 47 13.18 -14.00 14.75
C GLY A 47 13.59 -13.01 13.66
N ASN A 48 12.61 -12.36 13.02
CA ASN A 48 12.83 -11.36 11.99
C ASN A 48 13.64 -10.17 12.49
N LEU A 49 13.32 -9.64 13.68
CA LEU A 49 14.11 -8.56 14.28
C LEU A 49 15.58 -8.93 14.42
N LEU A 50 15.88 -10.11 14.97
CA LEU A 50 17.25 -10.58 15.17
C LEU A 50 17.96 -10.82 13.83
N HIS A 51 17.24 -11.36 12.86
CA HIS A 51 17.74 -11.56 11.51
C HIS A 51 18.14 -10.24 10.85
N LEU A 52 17.24 -9.25 10.88
CA LEU A 52 17.48 -7.91 10.33
C LEU A 52 18.66 -7.22 11.00
N MET A 53 18.76 -7.26 12.34
CA MET A 53 19.90 -6.65 13.02
C MET A 53 21.25 -7.29 12.66
N GLU A 54 21.29 -8.61 12.46
CA GLU A 54 22.52 -9.30 12.02
C GLU A 54 22.83 -9.04 10.53
N LYS A 55 21.81 -8.89 9.69
CA LYS A 55 21.97 -8.44 8.29
C LYS A 55 22.56 -7.03 8.28
N ASP A 56 21.97 -6.10 9.02
CA ASP A 56 22.34 -4.69 9.08
C ASP A 56 23.77 -4.50 9.62
N LYS A 57 24.20 -5.37 10.54
CA LYS A 57 25.60 -5.42 11.00
C LYS A 57 26.59 -5.76 9.89
N LYS A 58 26.19 -6.58 8.92
CA LYS A 58 27.04 -6.97 7.77
C LYS A 58 27.00 -5.94 6.66
N THR A 59 25.84 -5.32 6.42
CA THR A 59 25.65 -4.33 5.34
C THR A 59 26.07 -2.92 5.76
N GLY A 60 26.09 -2.63 7.06
CA GLY A 60 26.34 -1.30 7.61
C GLY A 60 25.07 -0.45 7.77
N GLU A 61 23.91 -0.98 7.41
CA GLU A 61 22.60 -0.34 7.58
C GLU A 61 22.27 -0.15 9.07
N CYS A 62 21.34 0.76 9.38
CA CYS A 62 20.86 1.04 10.73
C CYS A 62 21.98 1.19 11.79
N GLY A 63 23.04 1.92 11.43
CA GLY A 63 24.22 2.10 12.28
C GLY A 63 25.02 0.81 12.50
N ALA A 64 25.14 -0.03 11.48
CA ALA A 64 25.70 -1.38 11.54
C ALA A 64 24.94 -2.28 12.55
N GLY A 65 23.61 -2.25 12.47
CA GLY A 65 22.72 -3.02 13.35
C GLY A 65 22.65 -2.50 14.79
N LEU A 66 22.98 -1.23 15.02
CA LEU A 66 22.89 -0.61 16.35
C LEU A 66 21.44 -0.41 16.80
N TYR A 67 20.54 -0.18 15.86
CA TYR A 67 19.12 -0.01 16.10
C TYR A 67 18.29 -0.71 15.03
N PHE A 68 17.02 -0.90 15.34
CA PHE A 68 15.98 -1.21 14.38
C PHE A 68 14.97 -0.07 14.42
N TRP A 69 14.47 0.34 13.25
CA TRP A 69 13.47 1.40 13.15
C TRP A 69 12.36 0.98 12.21
N ALA A 70 11.12 1.12 12.68
CA ALA A 70 9.90 0.99 11.91
C ALA A 70 8.84 1.87 12.56
N SER A 71 7.85 2.30 11.78
CA SER A 71 6.69 3.01 12.31
C SER A 71 5.73 2.01 12.94
N TYR A 72 5.38 2.22 14.21
CA TYR A 72 4.44 1.39 14.98
C TYR A 72 4.71 -0.13 14.96
N PRO A 73 5.92 -0.59 15.37
CA PRO A 73 6.25 -2.00 15.36
C PRO A 73 5.59 -2.74 16.53
N ILE A 74 5.02 -3.91 16.23
CA ILE A 74 4.51 -4.86 17.23
C ILE A 74 5.28 -6.17 17.12
N PHE A 75 6.02 -6.54 18.17
CA PHE A 75 6.79 -7.78 18.18
C PHE A 75 5.99 -8.96 18.75
N VAL A 76 5.87 -10.02 17.97
CA VAL A 76 5.19 -11.26 18.33
C VAL A 76 6.13 -12.46 18.22
N GLN A 77 5.75 -13.59 18.83
CA GLN A 77 6.54 -14.82 18.73
C GLN A 77 6.35 -15.50 17.37
N ARG A 78 5.14 -15.40 16.78
CA ARG A 78 4.80 -16.01 15.50
C ARG A 78 3.81 -15.16 14.71
N LEU A 79 3.92 -15.12 13.40
CA LEU A 79 3.01 -14.42 12.49
C LEU A 79 1.88 -15.33 11.99
N THR A 80 1.05 -15.75 12.92
CA THR A 80 -0.20 -16.46 12.59
C THR A 80 -1.38 -15.51 12.77
N LYS A 81 -2.44 -15.75 12.00
CA LYS A 81 -3.71 -15.02 12.13
C LYS A 81 -4.20 -15.00 13.57
N GLU A 82 -4.16 -16.14 14.25
CA GLU A 82 -4.62 -16.29 15.62
C GLU A 82 -3.81 -15.44 16.61
N VAL A 83 -2.49 -15.34 16.41
CA VAL A 83 -1.61 -14.52 17.25
C VAL A 83 -1.87 -13.04 17.03
N ILE A 84 -2.03 -12.61 15.77
CA ILE A 84 -2.32 -11.20 15.44
C ILE A 84 -3.67 -10.80 16.03
N GLU A 85 -4.73 -11.57 15.78
CA GLU A 85 -6.07 -11.30 16.33
C GLU A 85 -6.09 -11.28 17.86
N ALA A 86 -5.38 -12.23 18.49
CA ALA A 86 -5.26 -12.26 19.95
C ALA A 86 -4.49 -11.06 20.50
N THR A 87 -3.46 -10.59 19.79
CA THR A 87 -2.66 -9.42 20.16
C THR A 87 -3.50 -8.15 20.06
N VAL A 88 -4.21 -7.94 18.95
CA VAL A 88 -5.12 -6.80 18.76
C VAL A 88 -6.16 -6.76 19.88
N ARG A 89 -6.82 -7.90 20.16
CA ARG A 89 -7.81 -7.99 21.24
C ARG A 89 -7.22 -7.60 22.59
N LYS A 90 -6.02 -8.09 22.90
CA LYS A 90 -5.34 -7.78 24.17
C LYS A 90 -4.99 -6.31 24.30
N LEU A 91 -4.46 -5.69 23.26
CA LEU A 91 -4.15 -4.26 23.24
C LEU A 91 -5.40 -3.39 23.43
N ILE A 92 -6.55 -3.80 22.87
CA ILE A 92 -7.84 -3.12 23.08
C ILE A 92 -8.32 -3.29 24.53
N ASP A 93 -8.26 -4.50 25.07
CA ASP A 93 -8.68 -4.79 26.45
C ASP A 93 -7.85 -4.00 27.48
N GLU A 94 -6.55 -3.89 27.23
CA GLU A 94 -5.53 -3.23 28.05
C GLU A 94 -5.42 -1.71 27.77
N GLU A 95 -6.22 -1.18 26.85
CA GLU A 95 -6.27 0.26 26.50
C GLU A 95 -4.95 0.82 25.92
N GLU A 96 -4.09 -0.04 25.37
CA GLU A 96 -2.82 0.32 24.72
C GLU A 96 -2.93 0.40 23.19
N PHE A 97 -4.06 -0.03 22.62
CA PHE A 97 -4.27 -0.10 21.16
C PHE A 97 -3.96 1.21 20.43
N LEU A 98 -4.48 2.35 20.90
CA LEU A 98 -4.31 3.66 20.26
C LEU A 98 -2.87 4.19 20.34
N ARG A 99 -1.99 3.55 21.12
CA ARG A 99 -0.57 3.88 21.22
C ARG A 99 0.29 2.96 20.37
N ALA A 100 -0.20 1.75 20.12
CA ALA A 100 0.48 0.74 19.33
C ALA A 100 0.18 0.84 17.84
N PHE A 101 -0.91 1.50 17.45
CA PHE A 101 -1.34 1.65 16.06
C PHE A 101 -1.42 3.10 15.63
N GLU A 102 -1.14 3.33 14.35
CA GLU A 102 -1.39 4.59 13.66
C GLU A 102 -2.85 4.70 13.22
N SER A 103 -3.47 5.87 13.35
CA SER A 103 -4.78 6.13 12.77
C SER A 103 -4.62 6.49 11.30
N PHE A 104 -5.49 5.97 10.43
CA PHE A 104 -5.62 6.40 9.03
C PHE A 104 -6.87 7.29 8.89
N PRO A 105 -6.76 8.62 9.15
CA PRO A 105 -7.92 9.51 9.08
C PRO A 105 -8.51 9.64 7.65
N ASP A 106 -7.70 9.39 6.61
CA ASP A 106 -8.04 9.80 5.23
C ASP A 106 -8.04 8.67 4.19
N ARG A 107 -7.89 7.39 4.58
CA ARG A 107 -8.09 6.32 3.58
C ARG A 107 -9.59 6.15 3.30
N PRO A 108 -10.03 6.28 2.04
CA PRO A 108 -11.42 6.04 1.64
C PRO A 108 -11.93 4.73 2.26
N LYS A 109 -13.13 4.76 2.84
CA LYS A 109 -13.77 3.65 3.60
C LYS A 109 -13.88 2.34 2.83
N HIS A 110 -13.73 2.42 1.52
CA HIS A 110 -13.61 1.35 0.56
C HIS A 110 -12.63 1.88 -0.49
N ILE A 111 -11.61 1.11 -0.86
CA ILE A 111 -10.99 1.32 -2.18
C ILE A 111 -12.13 1.03 -3.16
N ASP A 112 -12.59 2.04 -3.90
CA ASP A 112 -13.65 1.81 -4.87
C ASP A 112 -13.27 0.67 -5.82
N ALA A 113 -14.25 -0.09 -6.29
CA ALA A 113 -14.00 -1.19 -7.22
C ALA A 113 -13.19 -0.72 -8.45
N ALA A 114 -13.40 0.52 -8.90
CA ALA A 114 -12.63 1.13 -9.97
C ALA A 114 -11.15 1.35 -9.59
N THR A 115 -10.85 1.75 -8.35
CA THR A 115 -9.46 1.90 -7.90
C THR A 115 -8.74 0.56 -7.83
N LEU A 116 -9.43 -0.50 -7.41
CA LEU A 116 -8.87 -1.85 -7.42
C LEU A 116 -8.63 -2.35 -8.85
N GLU A 117 -9.62 -2.21 -9.75
CA GLU A 117 -9.49 -2.56 -11.17
C GLU A 117 -8.35 -1.80 -11.85
N LEU A 118 -8.22 -0.49 -11.57
CA LEU A 118 -7.10 0.30 -12.07
C LEU A 118 -5.76 -0.24 -11.57
N SER A 119 -5.68 -0.58 -10.28
CA SER A 119 -4.47 -1.15 -9.69
C SER A 119 -4.09 -2.48 -10.36
N GLU A 120 -5.08 -3.33 -10.68
CA GLU A 120 -4.85 -4.56 -11.44
C GLU A 120 -4.34 -4.28 -12.87
N ILE A 121 -4.92 -3.30 -13.56
CA ILE A 121 -4.49 -2.89 -14.89
C ILE A 121 -3.05 -2.34 -14.85
N LEU A 122 -2.74 -1.50 -13.87
CA LEU A 122 -1.39 -0.96 -13.66
C LEU A 122 -0.39 -2.08 -13.34
N ASN A 123 -0.77 -3.08 -12.53
CA ASN A 123 0.04 -4.26 -12.23
C ASN A 123 0.50 -5.03 -13.49
N GLU A 124 -0.29 -5.05 -14.55
CA GLU A 124 0.13 -5.65 -15.82
C GLU A 124 1.14 -4.79 -16.58
N TRP A 125 0.99 -3.47 -16.47
CA TRP A 125 1.99 -2.55 -16.98
C TRP A 125 3.26 -2.57 -16.17
N HIS A 126 3.28 -3.01 -14.92
CA HIS A 126 4.53 -3.11 -14.16
C HIS A 126 4.43 -4.13 -13.03
N PRO A 127 4.50 -5.44 -13.30
CA PRO A 127 4.42 -6.44 -12.24
C PRO A 127 5.49 -6.09 -11.20
N THR A 128 5.04 -5.83 -9.96
CA THR A 128 5.83 -5.25 -8.88
C THR A 128 7.25 -5.82 -8.89
N TYR A 129 8.21 -4.96 -9.23
CA TYR A 129 9.62 -5.29 -9.03
C TYR A 129 9.86 -5.16 -7.53
N SER A 130 9.93 -6.29 -6.83
CA SER A 130 10.43 -6.31 -5.46
C SER A 130 11.94 -6.10 -5.53
N ASP A 131 12.40 -4.86 -5.39
CA ASP A 131 13.79 -4.66 -4.99
C ASP A 131 13.84 -4.81 -3.46
N ASN A 132 14.59 -5.79 -2.97
CA ASN A 132 14.85 -6.02 -1.54
C ASN A 132 13.63 -6.25 -0.62
N GLY A 133 12.47 -6.67 -1.16
CA GLY A 133 11.28 -6.95 -0.37
C GLY A 133 10.44 -5.71 -0.01
N GLU A 134 10.79 -4.53 -0.53
CA GLU A 134 9.92 -3.36 -0.49
C GLU A 134 9.02 -3.38 -1.73
N VAL A 135 7.71 -3.46 -1.51
CA VAL A 135 6.72 -3.22 -2.57
C VAL A 135 6.68 -1.71 -2.79
N HIS A 136 7.32 -1.21 -3.85
CA HIS A 136 7.14 0.18 -4.23
C HIS A 136 5.68 0.40 -4.62
N GLU A 137 4.94 1.07 -3.74
CA GLU A 137 3.51 1.27 -3.86
C GLU A 137 3.15 2.03 -5.15
N TRP A 138 2.19 1.48 -5.88
CA TRP A 138 1.58 2.04 -7.10
C TRP A 138 1.07 3.48 -6.99
N HIS A 139 0.93 3.98 -5.76
CA HIS A 139 0.49 5.33 -5.43
C HIS A 139 1.27 6.43 -6.14
N ALA A 140 2.53 6.20 -6.54
CA ALA A 140 3.31 7.18 -7.29
C ALA A 140 2.88 7.34 -8.76
N PHE A 141 2.36 6.29 -9.41
CA PHE A 141 2.08 6.28 -10.85
C PHE A 141 0.60 6.44 -11.20
N SER A 142 -0.31 6.05 -10.30
CA SER A 142 -1.75 6.27 -10.51
C SER A 142 -2.09 7.74 -10.82
N PRO A 143 -1.54 8.76 -10.13
CA PRO A 143 -1.84 10.16 -10.43
C PRO A 143 -1.39 10.60 -11.82
N ILE A 144 -0.27 10.06 -12.32
CA ILE A 144 0.26 10.39 -13.65
C ILE A 144 -0.68 9.81 -14.72
N VAL A 145 -0.99 8.51 -14.62
CA VAL A 145 -1.88 7.78 -15.55
C VAL A 145 -3.28 8.38 -15.57
N LEU A 146 -3.88 8.66 -14.40
CA LEU A 146 -5.18 9.33 -14.32
C LEU A 146 -5.14 10.78 -14.79
N GLY A 147 -4.05 11.51 -14.54
CA GLY A 147 -3.85 12.87 -15.04
C GLY A 147 -3.97 12.94 -16.56
N MET A 148 -3.50 11.92 -17.28
CA MET A 148 -3.67 11.84 -18.74
C MET A 148 -5.09 11.52 -19.18
N LEU A 149 -5.69 10.51 -18.55
CA LEU A 149 -7.06 10.10 -18.86
C LEU A 149 -8.04 11.26 -18.63
N THR A 150 -7.82 12.04 -17.57
CA THR A 150 -8.60 13.24 -17.27
C THR A 150 -8.24 14.46 -18.12
N ALA A 151 -6.99 14.58 -18.58
CA ALA A 151 -6.58 15.59 -19.56
C ALA A 151 -7.13 15.33 -20.97
N GLY A 152 -7.83 14.21 -21.18
CA GLY A 152 -8.56 13.91 -22.40
C GLY A 152 -7.75 13.10 -23.42
N ALA A 153 -6.82 12.25 -22.98
CA ALA A 153 -6.30 11.20 -23.84
C ALA A 153 -7.47 10.34 -24.34
N THR A 154 -7.73 10.36 -25.65
CA THR A 154 -8.92 9.70 -26.24
C THR A 154 -8.57 8.55 -27.17
N SER A 155 -7.29 8.28 -27.38
CA SER A 155 -6.84 7.25 -28.30
C SER A 155 -5.71 6.38 -27.74
N GLU A 156 -5.66 5.14 -28.23
CA GLU A 156 -4.59 4.18 -27.95
C GLU A 156 -3.22 4.75 -28.36
N ASP A 157 -3.13 5.45 -29.49
CA ASP A 157 -1.87 6.00 -29.99
C ASP A 157 -1.33 7.13 -29.09
N GLU A 158 -2.19 8.04 -28.60
CA GLU A 158 -1.81 9.11 -27.66
C GLU A 158 -1.28 8.56 -26.34
N LEU A 159 -1.98 7.56 -25.77
CA LEU A 159 -1.53 6.91 -24.53
C LEU A 159 -0.25 6.12 -24.75
N THR A 160 -0.09 5.45 -25.90
CA THR A 160 1.13 4.70 -26.22
C THR A 160 2.34 5.62 -26.32
N GLU A 161 2.22 6.74 -27.06
CA GLU A 161 3.32 7.72 -27.20
C GLU A 161 3.77 8.25 -25.84
N TYR A 162 2.82 8.56 -24.95
CA TYR A 162 3.17 9.01 -23.61
C TYR A 162 3.86 7.92 -22.78
N LEU A 163 3.34 6.69 -22.81
CA LEU A 163 3.94 5.58 -22.07
C LEU A 163 5.35 5.29 -22.57
N ASP A 164 5.60 5.41 -23.88
CA ASP A 164 6.93 5.29 -24.47
C ASP A 164 7.88 6.41 -23.99
N ASP A 165 7.37 7.60 -23.66
CA ASP A 165 8.16 8.70 -23.08
C ASP A 165 8.45 8.51 -21.59
N VAL A 166 7.51 7.95 -20.83
CA VAL A 166 7.65 7.74 -19.38
C VAL A 166 8.38 6.46 -19.04
N GLU A 167 8.23 5.39 -19.82
CA GLU A 167 8.87 4.09 -19.56
C GLU A 167 10.38 4.24 -19.30
N PRO A 168 11.18 4.97 -20.10
CA PRO A 168 12.61 5.13 -19.86
C PRO A 168 12.96 5.92 -18.59
N MET A 169 12.00 6.70 -18.05
CA MET A 169 12.18 7.47 -16.82
C MET A 169 11.97 6.62 -15.57
N VAL A 170 11.25 5.51 -15.70
CA VAL A 170 10.80 4.67 -14.57
C VAL A 170 11.35 3.25 -14.64
N MET A 171 11.76 2.79 -15.83
CA MET A 171 12.29 1.45 -16.07
C MET A 171 13.79 1.46 -16.34
N GLU A 172 14.49 0.50 -15.74
CA GLU A 172 15.90 0.24 -16.06
C GLU A 172 16.08 -0.54 -17.37
N GLN A 173 15.06 -1.30 -17.81
CA GLN A 173 15.10 -2.12 -19.01
C GLN A 173 13.92 -1.86 -19.94
N PRO A 174 14.17 -1.70 -21.25
CA PRO A 174 13.11 -1.53 -22.23
C PRO A 174 12.30 -2.82 -22.39
N ARG A 175 10.98 -2.68 -22.52
CA ARG A 175 10.05 -3.80 -22.67
C ARG A 175 10.04 -4.41 -24.06
N GLN A 176 9.31 -5.52 -24.15
CA GLN A 176 8.96 -6.14 -25.41
C GLN A 176 8.25 -5.13 -26.34
N PRO A 177 8.51 -5.19 -27.66
CA PRO A 177 7.79 -4.36 -28.61
C PRO A 177 6.28 -4.48 -28.44
N ASN A 178 5.56 -3.35 -28.52
CA ASN A 178 4.11 -3.23 -28.37
C ASN A 178 3.54 -3.38 -26.95
N HIS A 179 4.36 -3.59 -25.92
CA HIS A 179 3.85 -3.71 -24.54
C HIS A 179 3.01 -2.49 -24.12
N ASN A 180 3.55 -1.27 -24.34
CA ASN A 180 2.83 -0.03 -24.00
C ASN A 180 1.55 0.14 -24.79
N ARG A 181 1.52 -0.33 -26.04
CA ARG A 181 0.34 -0.27 -26.90
C ARG A 181 -0.78 -1.19 -26.40
N GLU A 182 -0.44 -2.42 -26.04
CA GLU A 182 -1.41 -3.36 -25.46
C GLU A 182 -1.96 -2.86 -24.12
N PHE A 183 -1.09 -2.30 -23.28
CA PHE A 183 -1.49 -1.67 -22.03
C PHE A 183 -2.37 -0.43 -22.24
N ALA A 184 -1.96 0.49 -23.10
CA ALA A 184 -2.70 1.71 -23.46
C ALA A 184 -4.12 1.38 -23.90
N LYS A 185 -4.26 0.36 -24.77
CA LYS A 185 -5.56 -0.11 -25.23
C LYS A 185 -6.45 -0.57 -24.08
N ARG A 186 -5.93 -1.44 -23.20
CA ARG A 186 -6.70 -1.96 -22.08
C ARG A 186 -7.08 -0.88 -21.08
N LEU A 187 -6.16 0.03 -20.78
CA LEU A 187 -6.41 1.17 -19.89
C LEU A 187 -7.49 2.08 -20.46
N LEU A 188 -7.44 2.39 -21.76
CA LEU A 188 -8.44 3.21 -22.43
C LEU A 188 -9.81 2.52 -22.48
N ASP A 189 -9.84 1.24 -22.83
CA ASP A 189 -11.07 0.44 -22.84
C ASP A 189 -11.71 0.43 -21.44
N TRP A 190 -10.91 0.25 -20.38
CA TRP A 190 -11.40 0.34 -19.01
C TRP A 190 -11.95 1.72 -18.68
N TRP A 191 -11.18 2.79 -18.93
CA TRP A 191 -11.57 4.17 -18.62
C TRP A 191 -12.86 4.60 -19.31
N LEU A 192 -13.01 4.29 -20.60
CA LEU A 192 -14.19 4.63 -21.39
C LEU A 192 -15.46 3.86 -20.97
N ASN A 193 -15.32 2.77 -20.21
CA ASN A 193 -16.42 1.98 -19.67
C ASN A 193 -16.80 2.35 -18.23
N LEU A 194 -16.11 3.32 -17.60
CA LEU A 194 -16.50 3.84 -16.30
C LEU A 194 -17.69 4.80 -16.44
N ASP A 195 -18.62 4.74 -15.49
CA ASP A 195 -19.64 5.76 -15.34
C ASP A 195 -19.12 6.99 -14.57
N GLU A 196 -19.88 8.08 -14.59
CA GLU A 196 -19.50 9.34 -13.96
C GLU A 196 -19.29 9.22 -12.45
N ASP A 197 -20.05 8.35 -11.77
CA ASP A 197 -19.95 8.15 -10.32
C ASP A 197 -18.63 7.45 -9.96
N ARG A 198 -18.23 6.44 -10.74
CA ARG A 198 -16.96 5.73 -10.57
C ARG A 198 -15.75 6.60 -10.90
N ILE A 199 -15.85 7.45 -11.92
CA ILE A 199 -14.81 8.44 -12.23
C ILE A 199 -14.67 9.45 -11.09
N ALA A 200 -15.78 9.97 -10.56
CA ALA A 200 -15.76 10.91 -9.45
C ALA A 200 -15.17 10.29 -8.18
N ALA A 201 -15.49 9.02 -7.89
CA ALA A 201 -14.92 8.27 -6.78
C ALA A 201 -13.39 8.16 -6.91
N LEU A 202 -12.89 7.66 -8.06
CA LEU A 202 -11.46 7.56 -8.36
C LEU A 202 -10.71 8.87 -8.12
N LEU A 203 -11.26 9.99 -8.61
CA LEU A 203 -10.63 11.30 -8.48
C LEU A 203 -10.61 11.79 -7.03
N GLY A 204 -11.69 11.57 -6.28
CA GLY A 204 -11.75 11.91 -4.86
C GLY A 204 -10.73 11.15 -4.01
N GLU A 205 -10.47 9.86 -4.33
CA GLU A 205 -9.45 9.08 -3.62
C GLU A 205 -8.03 9.60 -3.89
N LEU A 206 -7.73 10.02 -5.12
CA LEU A 206 -6.42 10.54 -5.48
C LEU A 206 -6.14 11.92 -4.87
N GLU A 207 -7.15 12.77 -4.77
CA GLU A 207 -7.02 14.05 -4.07
C GLU A 207 -6.66 13.85 -2.59
N ALA A 208 -7.24 12.84 -1.94
CA ALA A 208 -6.91 12.48 -0.56
C ALA A 208 -5.45 11.96 -0.44
N VAL A 209 -5.00 11.13 -1.38
CA VAL A 209 -3.61 10.64 -1.42
C VAL A 209 -2.61 11.80 -1.67
N GLY A 210 -2.92 12.69 -2.62
CA GLY A 210 -2.09 13.86 -2.93
C GLY A 210 -1.99 14.87 -1.77
N ALA A 211 -3.09 15.08 -1.04
CA ALA A 211 -3.10 15.94 0.15
C ALA A 211 -2.21 15.38 1.26
N SER A 212 -2.30 14.09 1.55
CA SER A 212 -1.50 13.42 2.59
C SER A 212 0.01 13.43 2.31
N SER A 213 0.40 13.40 1.03
CA SER A 213 1.80 13.44 0.59
C SER A 213 2.42 14.84 0.76
N SER A 214 1.61 15.90 0.68
CA SER A 214 2.07 17.29 0.80
C SER A 214 2.33 17.75 2.24
N GLU A 215 1.68 17.13 3.23
CA GLU A 215 1.87 17.45 4.65
C GLU A 215 3.15 16.84 5.25
N ASN A 216 3.63 15.73 4.69
CA ASN A 216 4.87 15.06 5.14
C ASN A 216 6.16 15.64 4.53
N GLY A 217 6.06 16.63 3.62
CA GLY A 217 7.20 17.24 2.93
C GLY A 217 7.76 18.53 3.56
N ASN A 218 7.18 18.99 4.67
CA ASN A 218 7.67 20.16 5.41
C ASN A 218 8.11 19.75 6.83
N GLY A 219 9.28 19.13 6.93
CA GLY A 219 9.96 18.81 8.19
C GLY A 219 11.47 18.94 8.05
#